data_AF-A0A7R9YKK0-F1
#
_entry.id   AF-A0A7R9YKK0-F1
#
_cell.length_a   1.000
_cell.length_b   1.000
_cell.length_c   1.000
_cell.angle_alpha   90.00
_cell.angle_beta   90.00
_cell.angle_gamma   90.00
#
_symmetry.space_group_name_H-M   'P 1'
#
loop_
_entity.id
_entity.type
_entity.pdbx_description
1 polymer ?
#
loop_
_entity_poly.entity_id
_entity_poly.type
_entity_poly.pdbx_seq_one_letter_code
_entity_poly.pdbx_strand_id
1 'polypeptide(L)'
;GYPPRMAITVEPLEGGAPFSPTGADAELISEADPLALEGAPDLVKLTHLNEFAILQNLRARYARDEVYTFVGTILVAINPFKDVSRADDDVLLRARAADARAWDELPPHVYVLA
;
A
#
# COMPACT_ATOMS: atom_id res chain seq x y z
N GLY A 1 -12.62 3.83 -41.09
CA GLY A 1 -12.99 4.70 -39.97
C GLY A 1 -12.28 4.19 -38.74
N TYR A 2 -11.52 5.04 -38.07
CA TYR A 2 -10.90 4.67 -36.80
C TYR A 2 -12.04 4.49 -35.77
N PRO A 3 -12.07 3.42 -34.96
CA PRO A 3 -13.11 3.28 -33.96
C PRO A 3 -13.05 4.47 -33.00
N PRO A 4 -14.20 4.97 -32.52
CA PRO A 4 -14.20 6.02 -31.50
C PRO A 4 -13.41 5.54 -30.28
N ARG A 5 -12.52 6.40 -29.75
CA ARG A 5 -11.85 6.15 -28.47
C ARG A 5 -12.94 5.82 -27.45
N MET A 6 -12.92 4.61 -26.87
CA MET A 6 -13.88 4.22 -25.85
C MET A 6 -13.84 5.25 -24.72
N ALA A 7 -14.99 5.87 -24.44
CA ALA A 7 -15.13 6.73 -23.27
C ALA A 7 -15.04 5.82 -22.04
N ILE A 8 -14.03 6.05 -21.20
CA ILE A 8 -13.87 5.35 -19.92
C ILE A 8 -14.67 6.15 -18.89
N THR A 9 -15.58 5.50 -18.19
CA THR A 9 -16.26 6.06 -17.02
C THR A 9 -15.62 5.49 -15.77
N VAL A 10 -15.19 6.36 -14.87
CA VAL A 10 -14.56 5.96 -13.61
C VAL A 10 -15.46 6.31 -12.43
N GLU A 11 -15.46 5.44 -11.42
CA GLU A 11 -16.16 5.66 -10.16
C GLU A 11 -15.14 6.08 -9.08
N PRO A 12 -15.32 7.23 -8.40
CA PRO A 12 -14.40 7.66 -7.35
C PRO A 12 -14.42 6.74 -6.12
N LEU A 13 -13.22 6.41 -5.61
CA LEU A 13 -13.06 5.58 -4.40
C LEU A 13 -13.63 6.24 -3.13
N GLU A 14 -13.56 7.57 -3.01
CA GLU A 14 -14.04 8.32 -1.84
C GLU A 14 -15.53 8.71 -1.94
N GLY A 15 -16.24 8.14 -2.91
CA GLY A 15 -17.62 8.49 -3.23
C GLY A 15 -17.71 9.72 -4.14
N GLY A 16 -18.76 9.76 -4.94
CA GLY A 16 -18.99 10.82 -5.92
C GLY A 16 -19.75 10.30 -7.14
N ALA A 17 -20.15 11.23 -8.01
CA ALA A 17 -20.78 10.85 -9.27
C ALA A 17 -19.71 10.23 -10.20
N PRO A 18 -20.03 9.13 -10.91
CA PRO A 18 -19.18 8.61 -11.97
C PRO A 18 -18.93 9.70 -13.01
N PHE A 19 -17.70 9.80 -13.50
CA PHE A 19 -17.34 10.79 -14.49
C PHE A 19 -16.47 10.16 -15.60
N SER A 20 -16.47 10.79 -16.77
CA SER A 20 -15.58 10.42 -17.86
C SER A 20 -14.42 11.41 -17.90
N PRO A 21 -13.21 11.02 -17.46
CA PRO A 21 -12.02 11.87 -17.57
C PRO A 21 -11.76 12.29 -19.02
N THR A 22 -11.35 13.54 -19.21
CA THR A 22 -11.11 14.14 -20.53
C THR A 22 -9.74 14.80 -20.58
N GLY A 23 -9.13 14.85 -21.77
CA GLY A 23 -7.84 15.51 -21.96
C GLY A 23 -6.71 14.81 -21.19
N ALA A 24 -5.82 15.58 -20.58
CA ALA A 24 -4.66 15.07 -19.84
C ALA A 24 -5.06 14.16 -18.66
N ASP A 25 -6.22 14.38 -18.05
CA ASP A 25 -6.71 13.59 -16.92
C ASP A 25 -7.00 12.13 -17.33
N ALA A 26 -7.32 11.88 -18.59
CA ALA A 26 -7.54 10.53 -19.10
C ALA A 26 -6.24 9.73 -19.20
N GLU A 27 -5.09 10.39 -19.34
CA GLU A 27 -3.77 9.76 -19.41
C GLU A 27 -3.22 9.43 -18.02
N LEU A 28 -3.77 10.04 -16.96
CA LEU A 28 -3.41 9.78 -15.57
C LEU A 28 -4.16 8.57 -14.95
N ILE A 29 -5.14 8.01 -15.66
CA ILE A 29 -5.86 6.82 -15.20
C ILE A 29 -4.90 5.64 -15.24
N SER A 30 -4.76 4.98 -14.11
CA SER A 30 -4.13 3.66 -14.02
C SER A 30 -5.06 2.69 -13.30
N GLU A 31 -4.90 1.42 -13.61
CA GLU A 31 -5.60 0.37 -12.88
C GLU A 31 -5.14 0.37 -11.42
N ALA A 32 -6.11 0.36 -10.50
CA ALA A 32 -5.83 0.31 -9.08
C ALA A 32 -5.42 -1.11 -8.70
N ASP A 33 -4.24 -1.26 -8.09
CA ASP A 33 -3.81 -2.53 -7.54
C ASP A 33 -4.60 -2.86 -6.26
N PRO A 34 -5.30 -4.01 -6.20
CA PRO A 34 -6.02 -4.42 -4.99
C PRO A 34 -5.12 -4.49 -3.75
N LEU A 35 -3.87 -4.92 -3.89
CA LEU A 35 -2.90 -5.00 -2.79
C LEU A 35 -2.51 -3.61 -2.28
N ALA A 36 -2.47 -2.61 -3.16
CA ALA A 36 -2.21 -1.23 -2.75
C ALA A 36 -3.40 -0.63 -1.98
N LEU A 37 -4.63 -1.01 -2.34
CA LEU A 37 -5.84 -0.59 -1.62
C LEU A 37 -5.94 -1.25 -0.24
N GLU A 38 -5.55 -2.52 -0.15
CA GLU A 38 -5.52 -3.26 1.11
C GLU A 38 -4.34 -2.85 2.00
N GLY A 39 -3.23 -2.36 1.41
CA GLY A 39 -2.01 -1.94 2.10
C GLY A 39 -1.07 -3.11 2.40
N ALA A 40 -0.43 -3.61 1.34
CA ALA A 40 0.57 -4.66 1.35
C ALA A 40 1.80 -4.36 2.23
N PRO A 41 2.32 -5.37 2.97
CA PRO A 41 3.50 -5.23 3.83
C PRO A 41 4.81 -4.99 3.07
N ASP A 42 4.85 -5.32 1.78
CA ASP A 42 6.02 -5.15 0.91
C ASP A 42 5.60 -4.60 -0.45
N LEU A 43 6.12 -3.43 -0.80
CA LEU A 43 5.74 -2.70 -2.01
C LEU A 43 6.18 -3.40 -3.30
N VAL A 44 7.18 -4.31 -3.26
CA VAL A 44 7.59 -5.06 -4.47
C VAL A 44 6.58 -6.15 -4.86
N LYS A 45 5.59 -6.43 -4.00
CA LYS A 45 4.49 -7.36 -4.29
C LYS A 45 3.37 -6.71 -5.11
N LEU A 46 3.40 -5.40 -5.30
CA LEU A 46 2.45 -4.69 -6.16
C LEU A 46 2.71 -5.02 -7.63
N THR A 47 1.63 -5.21 -8.38
CA THR A 47 1.60 -5.42 -9.83
C THR A 47 2.19 -4.24 -10.58
N HIS A 48 1.85 -3.02 -10.13
CA HIS A 48 2.32 -1.78 -10.72
C HIS A 48 2.92 -0.88 -9.65
N LEU A 49 4.24 -0.74 -9.67
CA LEU A 49 4.97 0.15 -8.77
C LEU A 49 4.97 1.59 -9.32
N ASN A 50 3.80 2.22 -9.32
CA ASN A 50 3.62 3.62 -9.67
C ASN A 50 3.43 4.50 -8.43
N GLU A 51 3.57 5.82 -8.59
CA GLU A 51 3.46 6.78 -7.48
C GLU A 51 2.12 6.66 -6.75
N PHE A 52 1.02 6.50 -7.50
CA PHE A 52 -0.31 6.32 -6.92
C PHE A 52 -0.39 5.08 -6.03
N ALA A 53 0.04 3.92 -6.52
CA ALA A 53 -0.03 2.66 -5.78
C ALA A 53 0.82 2.70 -4.50
N ILE A 54 2.02 3.28 -4.56
CA ILE A 54 2.87 3.48 -3.39
C ILE A 54 2.18 4.37 -2.35
N LEU A 55 1.68 5.54 -2.78
CA LEU A 55 1.02 6.49 -1.89
C LEU A 55 -0.25 5.89 -1.26
N GLN A 56 -1.07 5.20 -2.05
CA GLN A 56 -2.29 4.54 -1.55
C GLN A 56 -1.95 3.44 -0.54
N ASN A 57 -0.95 2.61 -0.82
CA ASN A 57 -0.51 1.56 0.09
C ASN A 57 -0.03 2.12 1.44
N LEU A 58 0.83 3.14 1.39
CA LEU A 58 1.34 3.81 2.58
C LEU A 58 0.21 4.48 3.36
N ARG A 59 -0.74 5.11 2.68
CA ARG A 59 -1.93 5.71 3.30
C ARG A 59 -2.79 4.66 4.01
N ALA A 60 -3.08 3.54 3.35
CA ALA A 60 -3.90 2.46 3.91
C ALA A 60 -3.25 1.81 5.13
N ARG A 61 -1.92 1.63 5.12
CA ARG A 61 -1.14 1.11 6.26
C ARG A 61 -1.08 2.10 7.41
N TYR A 62 -0.80 3.37 7.12
CA TYR A 62 -0.75 4.42 8.13
C TYR A 62 -2.08 4.60 8.87
N ALA A 63 -3.21 4.48 8.15
CA ALA A 63 -4.54 4.53 8.76
C ALA A 63 -4.81 3.39 9.77
N ARG A 64 -4.02 2.30 9.70
CA ARG A 64 -4.08 1.13 10.59
C ARG A 64 -2.92 1.07 11.60
N ASP A 65 -2.19 2.16 11.77
CA ASP A 65 -1.01 2.25 12.65
C ASP A 65 0.15 1.33 12.24
N GLU A 66 0.16 0.85 10.99
CA GLU A 66 1.24 0.05 10.42
C GLU A 66 2.33 0.97 9.84
N VAL A 67 3.18 1.53 10.71
CA VAL A 67 4.13 2.59 10.34
C VAL A 67 5.34 2.12 9.53
N TYR A 68 5.60 0.82 9.51
CA TYR A 68 6.71 0.19 8.78
C TYR A 68 6.19 -0.54 7.53
N THR A 69 6.93 -0.42 6.43
CA THR A 69 6.62 -1.09 5.15
C THR A 69 7.91 -1.50 4.45
N PHE A 70 7.99 -2.74 3.95
CA PHE A 70 9.11 -3.18 3.14
C PHE A 70 9.05 -2.62 1.72
N VAL A 71 10.23 -2.43 1.15
CA VAL A 71 10.48 -2.19 -0.27
C VAL A 71 11.59 -3.17 -0.65
N GLY A 72 11.23 -4.44 -0.82
CA GLY A 72 12.18 -5.53 -0.95
C GLY A 72 13.06 -5.60 0.30
N THR A 73 14.34 -5.29 0.17
CA THR A 73 15.29 -5.33 1.29
C THR A 73 15.36 -4.04 2.12
N ILE A 74 14.67 -2.99 1.67
CA ILE A 74 14.65 -1.70 2.36
C ILE A 74 13.42 -1.63 3.27
N LEU A 75 13.54 -0.99 4.43
CA LEU A 75 12.42 -0.70 5.32
C LEU A 75 12.12 0.80 5.34
N VAL A 76 10.89 1.16 5.04
CA VAL A 76 10.39 2.54 5.10
C VAL A 76 9.54 2.70 6.36
N ALA A 77 9.76 3.79 7.10
CA ALA A 77 8.98 4.15 8.28
C ALA A 77 8.30 5.51 8.08
N ILE A 78 7.02 5.61 8.41
CA ILE A 78 6.27 6.88 8.41
C ILE A 78 6.00 7.28 9.87
N ASN A 79 6.42 8.48 10.26
CA ASN A 79 6.21 8.96 11.63
C ASN A 79 4.71 9.14 11.93
N PRO A 80 4.15 8.42 12.94
CA PRO A 80 2.74 8.50 13.29
C PRO A 80 2.37 9.78 14.07
N PHE A 81 3.34 10.50 14.64
CA PHE A 81 3.13 11.62 15.57
C PHE A 81 2.14 11.31 16.72
N LYS A 82 1.95 10.03 17.04
CA LYS A 82 1.13 9.51 18.12
C LYS A 82 1.72 8.20 18.65
N ASP A 83 1.26 7.77 19.81
CA ASP A 83 1.66 6.50 20.40
C ASP A 83 1.04 5.32 19.63
N VAL A 84 1.89 4.42 19.14
CA VAL A 84 1.52 3.18 18.42
C VAL A 84 2.09 1.93 19.10
N SER A 85 2.52 2.05 20.37
CA SER A 85 3.17 0.99 21.15
C SER A 85 2.45 -0.36 21.12
N ARG A 86 1.11 -0.36 21.13
CA ARG A 86 0.32 -1.60 21.09
C ARG A 86 0.55 -2.41 19.80
N ALA A 87 0.70 -1.74 18.66
CA ALA A 87 0.96 -2.40 17.39
C ALA A 87 2.41 -2.92 17.34
N ASP A 88 3.36 -2.11 17.81
CA ASP A 88 4.79 -2.49 17.89
C ASP A 88 5.02 -3.69 18.84
N ASP A 89 4.34 -3.72 19.99
CA ASP A 89 4.45 -4.79 20.98
C ASP A 89 3.92 -6.14 20.46
N ASP A 90 2.84 -6.14 19.68
CA ASP A 90 2.31 -7.35 19.04
C ASP A 90 3.33 -7.96 18.08
N VAL A 91 3.97 -7.11 17.25
CA VAL A 91 4.99 -7.57 16.32
C VAL A 91 6.23 -8.08 17.04
N LEU A 92 6.67 -7.43 18.11
CA LEU A 92 7.79 -7.88 18.94
C LEU A 92 7.52 -9.27 19.54
N LEU A 93 6.31 -9.49 20.07
CA LEU A 93 5.93 -10.77 20.65
C LEU A 93 5.94 -11.89 19.59
N ARG A 94 5.40 -11.60 18.40
CA ARG A 94 5.41 -12.55 17.27
C ARG A 94 6.83 -12.84 16.79
N ALA A 95 7.68 -11.82 16.66
CA ALA A 95 9.07 -11.99 16.27
C ALA A 95 9.87 -12.85 17.26
N ARG A 96 9.64 -12.67 18.58
CA ARG A 96 10.29 -13.50 19.61
C ARG A 96 9.84 -14.95 19.62
N ALA A 97 8.60 -15.22 19.20
CA ALA A 97 8.04 -16.57 19.14
C ALA A 97 8.28 -17.26 17.78
N ALA A 98 8.76 -16.53 16.78
CA ALA A 98 8.96 -17.02 15.42
C ALA A 98 10.12 -18.03 15.35
N ASP A 99 9.87 -19.16 14.69
CA ASP A 99 10.94 -20.05 14.23
C ASP A 99 11.51 -19.54 12.89
N ALA A 100 12.58 -20.18 12.40
CA ALA A 100 13.26 -19.79 11.17
C ALA A 100 12.35 -19.69 9.92
N ARG A 101 11.19 -20.37 9.91
CA ARG A 101 10.25 -20.36 8.77
C ARG A 101 9.22 -19.23 8.87
N ALA A 102 8.92 -18.77 10.08
CA ALA A 102 7.95 -17.72 10.32
C ALA A 102 8.49 -16.30 10.05
N TRP A 103 9.81 -16.12 9.87
CA TRP A 103 10.41 -14.79 9.65
C TRP A 103 9.92 -14.09 8.37
N ASP A 104 9.72 -14.85 7.29
CA ASP A 104 9.21 -14.32 6.01
C ASP A 104 7.72 -13.92 6.09
N GLU A 105 7.01 -14.39 7.13
CA GLU A 105 5.60 -14.09 7.39
C GLU A 105 5.41 -12.96 8.41
N LEU A 106 6.50 -12.49 9.04
CA LEU A 106 6.43 -11.40 10.00
C LEU A 106 6.10 -10.07 9.28
N PRO A 107 5.25 -9.23 9.88
CA PRO A 107 4.99 -7.91 9.34
C PRO A 107 6.28 -7.07 9.39
N PRO A 108 6.44 -6.10 8.47
CA PRO A 108 7.59 -5.21 8.44
C PRO A 108 7.77 -4.51 9.77
N HIS A 109 8.97 -4.61 10.34
CA HIS A 109 9.33 -3.96 11.58
C HIS A 109 10.85 -3.91 11.75
N VAL A 110 11.34 -2.96 12.55
CA VAL A 110 12.79 -2.88 12.88
C VAL A 110 13.32 -4.14 13.56
N TYR A 111 12.46 -4.93 14.21
CA TYR A 111 12.83 -6.19 14.88
C TYR A 111 13.07 -7.34 13.89
N VAL A 112 12.59 -7.22 12.66
CA VAL A 112 12.70 -8.26 11.63
C VAL A 112 14.01 -8.12 10.84
N LEU A 113 14.68 -6.96 10.94
CA LEU A 113 15.98 -6.70 10.30
C LEU A 113 17.20 -7.08 11.17
N ALA A 114 16.97 -7.48 12.43
CA ALA A 114 18.00 -7.58 13.47
C ALA A 114 18.53 -9.01 13.70
#